data_AF-A0A519VDS3-F1
#
_entry.id   AF-A0A519VDS3-F1
#
_cell.length_a   1.000
_cell.length_b   1.000
_cell.length_c   1.000
_cell.angle_alpha   90.00
_cell.angle_beta   90.00
_cell.angle_gamma   90.00
#
_symmetry.space_group_name_H-M   'P 1'
#
loop_
_entity.id
_entity.type
_entity.pdbx_description
1 polymer ?
#
loop_
_entity_poly.entity_id
_entity_poly.type
_entity_poly.pdbx_seq_one_letter_code
_entity_poly.pdbx_strand_id
1 'polypeptide(L)'
;MDNLSLQDIIPLKALSVDAAFIKDIKSSGYKNVTANKLITLKAQGIDGEFLRNAKNASDVSDKETASTKPKTAKVNTRTDHKTSGEDDEDEELGMAIAKKAMNITADFVKTFTAAGFNFSDGELLAMKSLGVTPEYCKSFESLGLGKLGSEAFISMKALGLTAADYNEYKKGNLYP
;
A
#
# COMPACT_ATOMS: atom_id res chain seq x y z
N MET A 1 11.67 0.87 27.56
CA MET A 1 11.79 -0.36 26.74
C MET A 1 12.13 -1.43 27.75
N ASP A 2 11.11 -2.00 28.38
CA ASP A 2 11.30 -2.69 29.67
C ASP A 2 11.24 -4.21 29.57
N ASN A 3 11.39 -4.76 28.37
CA ASN A 3 11.52 -6.20 28.21
C ASN A 3 12.21 -6.56 26.88
N LEU A 4 13.55 -6.56 26.85
CA LEU A 4 14.31 -7.15 25.74
C LEU A 4 14.66 -8.59 26.11
N SER A 5 14.17 -9.55 25.33
CA SER A 5 14.57 -10.94 25.48
C SER A 5 15.93 -11.19 24.83
N LEU A 6 16.67 -12.20 25.32
CA LEU A 6 17.89 -12.70 24.65
C LEU A 6 17.65 -13.05 23.17
N GLN A 7 16.44 -13.52 22.86
CA GLN A 7 16.02 -13.84 21.49
C GLN A 7 15.95 -12.59 20.59
N ASP A 8 15.70 -11.41 21.15
CA ASP A 8 15.68 -10.14 20.42
C ASP A 8 17.09 -9.53 20.29
N ILE A 9 17.97 -9.75 21.28
CA ILE A 9 19.33 -9.18 21.31
C ILE A 9 20.21 -9.76 20.19
N ILE A 10 20.10 -11.06 19.90
CA ILE A 10 20.88 -11.74 18.86
C ILE A 10 20.67 -11.09 17.47
N PRO A 11 19.43 -10.97 16.94
CA PRO A 11 19.19 -10.33 15.66
C PRO A 11 19.48 -8.83 15.68
N LEU A 12 19.24 -8.11 16.79
CA LEU A 12 19.65 -6.71 16.92
C LEU A 12 21.16 -6.55 16.72
N LYS A 13 21.97 -7.41 17.34
CA LYS A 13 23.43 -7.37 17.21
C LYS A 13 23.88 -7.81 15.82
N ALA A 14 23.25 -8.83 15.24
CA ALA A 14 23.57 -9.35 13.91
C ALA A 14 23.33 -8.31 12.81
N LEU A 15 22.33 -7.44 12.98
CA LEU A 15 21.97 -6.39 12.04
C LEU A 15 22.63 -5.03 12.35
N SER A 16 23.51 -4.97 13.36
CA SER A 16 24.12 -3.71 13.84
C SER A 16 23.06 -2.65 14.16
N VAL A 17 22.04 -3.05 14.92
CA VAL A 17 21.06 -2.13 15.50
C VAL A 17 21.65 -1.54 16.78
N ASP A 18 22.29 -0.39 16.64
CA ASP A 18 22.91 0.32 17.76
C ASP A 18 22.01 1.43 18.32
N ALA A 19 22.37 1.96 19.50
CA ALA A 19 21.64 3.06 20.14
C ALA A 19 21.47 4.30 19.25
N ALA A 20 22.43 4.55 18.35
CA ALA A 20 22.36 5.63 17.36
C ALA A 20 21.18 5.45 16.39
N PHE A 21 20.99 4.23 15.86
CA PHE A 21 19.87 3.90 14.98
C PHE A 21 18.54 4.02 15.72
N ILE A 22 18.44 3.48 16.95
CA ILE A 22 17.22 3.59 17.76
C ILE A 22 16.85 5.07 18.02
N LYS A 23 17.86 5.91 18.28
CA LYS A 23 17.66 7.35 18.48
C LYS A 23 17.21 8.05 17.19
N ASP A 24 17.78 7.67 16.05
CA ASP A 24 17.42 8.19 14.74
C ASP A 24 15.95 7.88 14.41
N ILE A 25 15.53 6.62 14.59
CA ILE A 25 14.15 6.17 14.41
C ILE A 25 13.19 6.86 15.40
N LYS A 26 13.59 7.11 16.66
CA LYS A 26 12.75 7.88 17.58
C LYS A 26 12.64 9.36 17.20
N SER A 27 13.70 9.90 16.60
CA SER A 27 13.77 11.30 16.16
C SER A 27 12.98 11.54 14.86
N SER A 28 12.59 10.48 14.14
CA SER A 28 11.67 10.57 13.01
C SER A 28 10.20 10.68 13.43
N GLY A 29 9.89 10.53 14.73
CA GLY A 29 8.55 10.72 15.29
C GLY A 29 7.94 9.46 15.89
N TYR A 30 8.52 8.28 15.63
CA TYR A 30 8.05 6.98 16.13
C TYR A 30 8.60 6.72 17.53
N LYS A 31 7.83 7.11 18.55
CA LYS A 31 8.26 7.04 19.96
C LYS A 31 8.20 5.62 20.51
N ASN A 32 7.34 4.75 19.96
CA ASN A 32 7.02 3.44 20.51
C ASN A 32 7.51 2.26 19.64
N VAL A 33 8.78 2.28 19.27
CA VAL A 33 9.39 1.18 18.51
C VAL A 33 9.80 0.00 19.41
N THR A 34 9.44 -1.23 19.03
CA THR A 34 9.88 -2.47 19.70
C THR A 34 11.14 -3.05 19.05
N ALA A 35 11.82 -3.97 19.73
CA ALA A 35 13.02 -4.63 19.21
C ALA A 35 12.77 -5.33 17.86
N ASN A 36 11.66 -6.07 17.73
CA ASN A 36 11.25 -6.71 16.47
C ASN A 36 11.10 -5.70 15.33
N LYS A 37 10.44 -4.55 15.58
CA LYS A 37 10.33 -3.48 14.58
C LYS A 37 11.68 -2.92 14.16
N LEU A 38 12.60 -2.71 15.10
CA LEU A 38 13.96 -2.23 14.79
C LEU A 38 14.74 -3.25 13.94
N ILE A 39 14.62 -4.54 14.26
CA ILE A 39 15.20 -5.64 13.48
C ILE A 39 14.65 -5.60 12.05
N THR A 40 13.34 -5.49 11.87
CA THR A 40 12.72 -5.43 10.54
C THR A 40 13.17 -4.21 9.75
N LEU A 41 13.17 -3.02 10.37
CA LEU A 41 13.63 -1.78 9.73
C LEU A 41 15.08 -1.91 9.27
N LYS A 42 15.96 -2.44 10.12
CA LYS A 42 17.38 -2.58 9.81
C LYS A 42 17.66 -3.67 8.79
N ALA A 43 16.98 -4.82 8.86
CA ALA A 43 17.06 -5.89 7.86
C ALA A 43 16.63 -5.40 6.48
N GLN A 44 15.72 -4.43 6.45
CA GLN A 44 15.25 -3.77 5.24
C GLN A 44 16.05 -2.51 4.91
N GLY A 45 17.08 -2.12 5.64
CA GLY A 45 17.82 -0.88 5.35
C GLY A 45 16.93 0.36 5.30
N ILE A 46 15.95 0.44 6.22
CA ILE A 46 15.10 1.61 6.43
C ILE A 46 15.69 2.40 7.60
N ASP A 47 16.00 3.67 7.36
CA ASP A 47 16.54 4.60 8.36
C ASP A 47 15.52 5.68 8.74
N GLY A 48 15.81 6.48 9.77
CA GLY A 48 14.90 7.51 10.29
C GLY A 48 14.60 8.63 9.28
N GLU A 49 15.51 8.88 8.33
CA GLU A 49 15.27 9.81 7.21
C GLU A 49 14.12 9.33 6.31
N PHE A 50 14.11 8.05 5.94
CA PHE A 50 13.04 7.46 5.15
C PHE A 50 11.70 7.56 5.89
N LEU A 51 11.70 7.27 7.20
CA LEU A 51 10.51 7.40 8.04
C LEU A 51 9.99 8.83 8.14
N ARG A 52 10.87 9.84 8.19
CA ARG A 52 10.46 11.26 8.14
C ARG A 52 9.78 11.60 6.82
N ASN A 53 10.36 11.18 5.69
CA ASN A 53 9.79 11.46 4.38
C ASN A 53 8.43 10.76 4.18
N ALA A 54 8.30 9.50 4.63
CA ALA A 54 7.02 8.79 4.61
C ALA A 54 5.95 9.54 5.40
N LYS A 55 6.27 9.96 6.63
CA LYS A 55 5.34 10.70 7.49
C LYS A 55 4.91 12.06 6.92
N ASN A 56 5.83 12.82 6.28
CA ASN A 56 5.49 14.11 5.65
C ASN A 56 4.57 13.95 4.44
N ALA A 57 4.55 12.79 3.79
CA ALA A 57 3.61 12.52 2.70
C ALA A 57 2.18 12.25 3.19
N SER A 58 2.02 11.81 4.45
CA SER A 58 0.73 11.49 5.07
C SER A 58 0.02 12.73 5.66
N ASP A 59 0.76 13.78 6.05
CA ASP A 59 0.22 15.03 6.64
C ASP A 59 -0.49 15.96 5.63
N VAL A 60 -0.40 15.68 4.32
CA VAL A 60 -1.02 16.50 3.26
C VAL A 60 -2.49 16.14 2.98
N SER A 61 -3.10 15.23 3.73
CA SER A 61 -4.46 14.73 3.48
C SER A 61 -5.56 15.41 4.32
N ASP A 62 -5.23 16.12 5.40
CA ASP A 62 -6.23 16.72 6.29
C ASP A 62 -6.55 18.17 5.95
N LYS A 63 -7.20 18.42 4.80
CA LYS A 63 -8.12 19.57 4.69
C LYS A 63 -9.15 19.47 3.55
N GLU A 64 -10.41 19.38 3.96
CA GLU A 64 -11.66 19.73 3.23
C GLU A 64 -12.07 18.78 2.07
N THR A 65 -13.32 18.29 1.92
CA THR A 65 -14.66 18.80 2.29
C THR A 65 -15.68 17.65 2.46
N ALA A 66 -16.71 17.92 3.27
CA ALA A 66 -17.86 17.09 3.58
C ALA A 66 -18.91 16.90 2.45
N SER A 67 -19.78 15.89 2.64
CA SER A 67 -21.09 15.63 1.99
C SER A 67 -21.02 14.96 0.61
N THR A 68 -21.66 13.83 0.27
CA THR A 68 -23.04 13.39 0.55
C THR A 68 -23.22 11.91 0.12
N LYS A 69 -24.03 11.13 0.85
CA LYS A 69 -24.43 9.72 0.58
C LYS A 69 -25.78 9.67 -0.18
N PRO A 70 -26.07 8.64 -1.01
CA PRO A 70 -27.01 7.56 -0.61
C PRO A 70 -26.57 6.15 -1.10
N LYS A 71 -26.36 5.13 -0.23
CA LYS A 71 -27.25 3.99 0.12
C LYS A 71 -27.85 3.28 -1.11
N THR A 72 -27.62 2.00 -1.42
CA THR A 72 -28.06 0.74 -0.73
C THR A 72 -27.30 -0.47 -1.35
N ALA A 73 -26.95 -1.58 -0.69
CA ALA A 73 -27.78 -2.49 0.11
C ALA A 73 -26.92 -3.30 1.11
N LYS A 74 -27.58 -3.70 2.21
CA LYS A 74 -26.99 -4.38 3.37
C LYS A 74 -26.81 -5.88 3.12
N VAL A 75 -25.61 -6.39 3.41
CA VAL A 75 -25.44 -7.72 4.01
C VAL A 75 -24.83 -7.51 5.38
N ASN A 76 -25.52 -8.01 6.41
CA ASN A 76 -25.13 -7.90 7.80
C ASN A 76 -23.97 -8.85 8.09
N THR A 77 -22.79 -8.31 8.39
CA THR A 77 -21.86 -8.95 9.32
C THR A 77 -21.71 -8.01 10.52
N ARG A 78 -21.90 -8.57 11.71
CA ARG A 78 -21.82 -7.90 13.01
C ARG A 78 -20.53 -7.10 13.09
N THR A 79 -20.66 -5.78 13.06
CA THR A 79 -19.58 -4.83 13.34
C THR A 79 -19.65 -4.52 14.81
N ASP A 80 -19.05 -5.40 15.61
CA ASP A 80 -18.60 -5.04 16.95
C ASP A 80 -17.13 -4.65 16.80
N HIS A 81 -16.85 -3.45 16.29
CA HIS A 81 -15.55 -2.85 16.55
C HIS A 81 -15.72 -1.43 17.07
N LYS A 82 -15.67 -1.39 18.39
CA LYS A 82 -15.45 -0.24 19.23
C LYS A 82 -14.14 0.43 18.83
N THR A 83 -14.23 1.73 18.67
CA THR A 83 -13.15 2.71 18.57
C THR A 83 -12.16 2.60 19.74
N SER A 84 -10.86 2.58 19.43
CA SER A 84 -9.79 3.08 20.30
C SER A 84 -8.64 3.53 19.39
N GLY A 85 -8.26 4.81 19.45
CA GLY A 85 -7.33 5.43 18.50
C GLY A 85 -5.87 5.36 18.93
N GLU A 86 -5.23 4.21 18.71
CA GLU A 86 -3.79 4.02 18.98
C GLU A 86 -3.03 3.24 17.87
N ASP A 87 -3.66 2.98 16.70
CA ASP A 87 -3.24 1.91 15.76
C ASP A 87 -2.71 2.37 14.37
N ASP A 88 -2.47 3.67 14.14
CA ASP A 88 -2.13 4.15 12.78
C ASP A 88 -0.64 3.90 12.38
N GLU A 89 0.28 3.76 13.35
CA GLU A 89 1.72 3.58 13.06
C GLU A 89 2.07 2.16 12.56
N ASP A 90 1.29 1.15 12.94
CA ASP A 90 1.55 -0.25 12.61
C ASP A 90 1.13 -0.62 11.19
N GLU A 91 0.07 0.03 10.70
CA GLU A 91 -0.39 -0.12 9.32
C GLU A 91 0.58 0.56 8.35
N GLU A 92 1.08 1.75 8.68
CA GLU A 92 2.05 2.48 7.85
C GLU A 92 3.39 1.74 7.74
N LEU A 93 3.85 1.13 8.84
CA LEU A 93 5.06 0.30 8.85
C LEU A 93 4.86 -1.00 8.07
N GLY A 94 3.72 -1.67 8.26
CA GLY A 94 3.35 -2.86 7.48
C GLY A 94 3.30 -2.57 5.98
N MET A 95 2.74 -1.42 5.61
CA MET A 95 2.67 -0.95 4.24
C MET A 95 4.06 -0.69 3.64
N ALA A 96 4.98 -0.06 4.38
CA ALA A 96 6.35 0.18 3.93
C ALA A 96 7.14 -1.13 3.70
N ILE A 97 6.98 -2.10 4.60
CA ILE A 97 7.56 -3.44 4.48
C ILE A 97 7.05 -4.16 3.24
N ALA A 98 5.73 -4.13 3.01
CA ALA A 98 5.09 -4.74 1.84
C ALA A 98 5.57 -4.10 0.52
N LYS A 99 5.67 -2.76 0.47
CA LYS A 99 6.21 -2.03 -0.69
C LYS A 99 7.62 -2.50 -1.03
N LYS A 100 8.50 -2.64 -0.03
CA LYS A 100 9.88 -3.07 -0.26
C LYS A 100 9.95 -4.53 -0.73
N ALA A 101 9.20 -5.42 -0.09
CA ALA A 101 9.16 -6.85 -0.45
C ALA A 101 8.64 -7.06 -1.89
N MET A 102 7.67 -6.26 -2.33
CA MET A 102 7.13 -6.32 -3.70
C MET A 102 7.86 -5.40 -4.71
N ASN A 103 8.97 -4.78 -4.32
CA ASN A 103 9.74 -3.87 -5.18
C ASN A 103 8.88 -2.73 -5.76
N ILE A 104 7.93 -2.22 -4.96
CA ILE A 104 7.13 -1.03 -5.27
C ILE A 104 7.99 0.17 -4.92
N THR A 105 8.90 0.45 -5.81
CA THR A 105 9.77 1.62 -5.78
C THR A 105 9.05 2.81 -6.40
N ALA A 106 9.59 4.00 -6.18
CA ALA A 106 9.19 5.21 -6.92
C ALA A 106 9.22 4.99 -8.44
N ASP A 107 9.99 4.02 -8.93
CA ASP A 107 10.02 3.61 -10.34
C ASP A 107 8.67 3.03 -10.81
N PHE A 108 8.05 2.15 -10.02
CA PHE A 108 6.72 1.60 -10.33
C PHE A 108 5.68 2.72 -10.39
N VAL A 109 5.67 3.62 -9.41
CA VAL A 109 4.78 4.79 -9.41
C VAL A 109 4.99 5.65 -10.67
N LYS A 110 6.26 5.90 -11.05
CA LYS A 110 6.61 6.63 -12.28
C LYS A 110 6.08 5.97 -13.54
N THR A 111 6.06 4.63 -13.62
CA THR A 111 5.50 3.95 -14.81
C THR A 111 4.01 4.20 -14.99
N PHE A 112 3.24 4.28 -13.88
CA PHE A 112 1.81 4.59 -13.93
C PHE A 112 1.55 6.06 -14.24
N THR A 113 2.29 6.98 -13.62
CA THR A 113 2.13 8.42 -13.89
C THR A 113 2.56 8.78 -15.31
N ALA A 114 3.62 8.18 -15.84
CA ALA A 114 4.01 8.30 -17.25
C ALA A 114 2.97 7.73 -18.21
N ALA A 115 2.20 6.74 -17.77
CA ALA A 115 1.06 6.21 -18.51
C ALA A 115 -0.21 7.07 -18.40
N GLY A 116 -0.21 8.11 -17.56
CA GLY A 116 -1.35 9.01 -17.34
C GLY A 116 -2.26 8.59 -16.17
N PHE A 117 -1.87 7.57 -15.40
CA PHE A 117 -2.63 7.09 -14.25
C PHE A 117 -2.03 7.60 -12.95
N ASN A 118 -2.89 8.10 -12.07
CA ASN A 118 -2.48 8.54 -10.73
C ASN A 118 -3.27 7.74 -9.70
N PHE A 119 -2.59 6.79 -9.06
CA PHE A 119 -3.14 5.95 -8.00
C PHE A 119 -2.35 6.18 -6.71
N SER A 120 -3.01 5.98 -5.57
CA SER A 120 -2.35 5.94 -4.27
C SER A 120 -1.43 4.73 -4.17
N ASP A 121 -0.46 4.81 -3.27
CA ASP A 121 0.46 3.72 -2.99
C ASP A 121 -0.24 2.42 -2.55
N GLY A 122 -1.36 2.55 -1.81
CA GLY A 122 -2.25 1.45 -1.40
C GLY A 122 -2.76 0.66 -2.59
N GLU A 123 -3.29 1.39 -3.57
CA GLU A 123 -3.84 0.82 -4.79
C GLU A 123 -2.76 0.19 -5.67
N LEU A 124 -1.61 0.84 -5.81
CA LEU A 124 -0.49 0.30 -6.58
C LEU A 124 0.05 -1.01 -5.99
N LEU A 125 -0.01 -1.18 -4.66
CA LEU A 125 0.32 -2.44 -3.99
C LEU A 125 -0.63 -3.57 -4.37
N ALA A 126 -1.95 -3.32 -4.25
CA ALA A 126 -2.96 -4.30 -4.65
C ALA A 126 -2.86 -4.65 -6.15
N MET A 127 -2.69 -3.64 -6.99
CA MET A 127 -2.49 -3.78 -8.43
C MET A 127 -1.27 -4.62 -8.76
N LYS A 128 -0.12 -4.36 -8.11
CA LYS A 128 1.09 -5.14 -8.34
C LYS A 128 0.95 -6.58 -7.86
N SER A 129 0.29 -6.82 -6.72
CA SER A 129 0.03 -8.16 -6.20
C SER A 129 -0.76 -9.04 -7.18
N LEU A 130 -1.62 -8.44 -8.00
CA LEU A 130 -2.40 -9.12 -9.04
C LEU A 130 -1.74 -9.09 -10.43
N GLY A 131 -0.56 -8.48 -10.56
CA GLY A 131 0.14 -8.34 -11.84
C GLY A 131 -0.57 -7.37 -12.80
N VAL A 132 -1.24 -6.35 -12.26
CA VAL A 132 -1.79 -5.24 -13.05
C VAL A 132 -0.64 -4.29 -13.43
N THR A 133 -0.50 -4.02 -14.73
CA THR A 133 0.55 -3.16 -15.29
C THR A 133 -0.05 -1.89 -15.91
N PRO A 134 0.74 -0.82 -16.13
CA PRO A 134 0.25 0.35 -16.86
C PRO A 134 -0.15 0.02 -18.31
N GLU A 135 0.49 -0.95 -18.94
CA GLU A 135 0.12 -1.46 -20.27
C GLU A 135 -1.27 -2.11 -20.26
N TYR A 136 -1.56 -2.91 -19.22
CA TYR A 136 -2.90 -3.45 -19.01
C TYR A 136 -3.92 -2.32 -18.88
N CYS A 137 -3.64 -1.30 -18.07
CA CYS A 137 -4.56 -0.18 -17.89
C CYS A 137 -4.84 0.57 -19.22
N LYS A 138 -3.79 0.89 -19.99
CA LYS A 138 -3.92 1.53 -21.32
C LYS A 138 -4.71 0.68 -22.32
N SER A 139 -4.61 -0.65 -22.23
CA SER A 139 -5.34 -1.53 -23.13
C SER A 139 -6.85 -1.37 -23.01
N PHE A 140 -7.37 -1.09 -21.80
CA PHE A 140 -8.80 -0.83 -21.58
C PHE A 140 -9.20 0.62 -21.86
N GLU A 141 -8.34 1.60 -21.60
CA GLU A 141 -8.61 2.99 -22.01
C GLU A 141 -8.78 3.13 -23.52
N SER A 142 -8.00 2.37 -24.29
CA SER A 142 -8.10 2.31 -25.76
C SER A 142 -9.45 1.77 -26.25
N LEU A 143 -10.24 1.12 -25.39
CA LEU A 143 -11.57 0.59 -25.72
C LEU A 143 -12.69 1.62 -25.54
N GLY A 144 -12.37 2.82 -25.04
CA GLY A 144 -13.34 3.88 -24.81
C GLY A 144 -14.25 3.65 -23.60
N LEU A 145 -13.80 2.84 -22.63
CA LEU A 145 -14.52 2.53 -21.39
C LEU A 145 -14.62 3.70 -20.39
N GLY A 146 -13.99 4.84 -20.70
CA GLY A 146 -13.87 5.98 -19.78
C GLY A 146 -12.74 5.78 -18.76
N LYS A 147 -12.64 6.70 -17.80
CA LYS A 147 -11.63 6.63 -16.73
C LYS A 147 -12.02 5.54 -15.74
N LEU A 148 -11.32 4.42 -15.82
CA LEU A 148 -11.45 3.29 -14.89
C LEU A 148 -10.60 3.56 -13.64
N GLY A 149 -11.16 3.25 -12.46
CA GLY A 149 -10.43 3.27 -11.20
C GLY A 149 -9.55 2.03 -11.01
N SER A 150 -8.63 2.10 -10.07
CA SER A 150 -7.76 0.99 -9.64
C SER A 150 -8.56 -0.30 -9.36
N GLU A 151 -9.66 -0.17 -8.64
CA GLU A 151 -10.53 -1.27 -8.19
C GLU A 151 -11.15 -2.04 -9.36
N ALA A 152 -11.47 -1.35 -10.46
CA ALA A 152 -11.95 -1.97 -11.68
C ALA A 152 -10.83 -2.80 -12.33
N PHE A 153 -9.61 -2.27 -12.42
CA PHE A 153 -8.47 -3.02 -12.98
C PHE A 153 -8.12 -4.25 -12.14
N ILE A 154 -8.15 -4.11 -10.81
CA ILE A 154 -7.94 -5.20 -9.85
C ILE A 154 -9.00 -6.29 -10.09
N SER A 155 -10.28 -5.91 -10.15
CA SER A 155 -11.39 -6.86 -10.35
C SER A 155 -11.30 -7.57 -11.70
N MET A 156 -11.01 -6.82 -12.78
CA MET A 156 -10.85 -7.39 -14.12
C MET A 156 -9.67 -8.36 -14.17
N LYS A 157 -8.54 -7.99 -13.58
CA LYS A 157 -7.34 -8.84 -13.55
C LYS A 157 -7.54 -10.09 -12.70
N ALA A 158 -8.24 -9.97 -11.57
CA ALA A 158 -8.58 -11.11 -10.71
C ALA A 158 -9.48 -12.13 -11.43
N LEU A 159 -10.35 -11.68 -12.33
CA LEU A 159 -11.18 -12.53 -13.19
C LEU A 159 -10.45 -13.03 -14.45
N GLY A 160 -9.19 -12.65 -14.66
CA GLY A 160 -8.44 -12.98 -15.86
C GLY A 160 -8.90 -12.24 -17.12
N LEU A 161 -9.71 -11.18 -16.98
CA LEU A 161 -10.23 -10.41 -18.11
C LEU A 161 -9.11 -9.61 -18.79
N THR A 162 -9.11 -9.63 -20.11
CA THR A 162 -8.24 -8.85 -20.97
C THR A 162 -9.05 -7.88 -21.85
N ALA A 163 -8.38 -6.90 -22.44
CA ALA A 163 -9.00 -6.01 -23.42
C ALA A 163 -9.54 -6.76 -24.67
N ALA A 164 -8.96 -7.93 -24.98
CA ALA A 164 -9.45 -8.80 -26.05
C ALA A 164 -10.80 -9.41 -25.67
N ASP A 165 -10.91 -9.98 -24.46
CA ASP A 165 -12.15 -10.55 -23.94
C ASP A 165 -13.28 -9.50 -24.00
N TYR A 166 -13.02 -8.27 -23.55
CA TYR A 166 -14.01 -7.18 -23.61
C TYR A 166 -14.52 -6.92 -25.04
N ASN A 167 -13.63 -6.94 -26.03
CA ASN A 167 -14.03 -6.78 -27.44
C ASN A 167 -14.85 -7.97 -27.95
N GLU A 168 -14.55 -9.19 -27.50
CA GLU A 168 -15.35 -10.37 -27.85
C GLU A 168 -16.75 -10.29 -27.24
N TYR A 169 -16.86 -9.92 -25.96
CA TYR A 169 -18.14 -9.65 -25.30
C TYR A 169 -18.94 -8.56 -26.03
N LYS A 170 -18.28 -7.46 -26.41
CA LYS A 170 -18.91 -6.36 -27.15
C LYS A 170 -19.37 -6.77 -28.56
N LYS A 171 -18.67 -7.69 -29.22
CA LYS A 171 -19.04 -8.22 -30.55
C LYS A 171 -20.16 -9.26 -30.49
N GLY A 172 -20.64 -9.64 -29.31
CA GLY A 172 -21.71 -10.62 -29.14
C GLY A 172 -21.28 -12.07 -29.42
N ASN A 173 -19.97 -12.34 -29.48
CA ASN A 173 -19.43 -13.67 -29.77
C ASN A 173 -19.23 -14.47 -28.47
N LEU A 174 -20.25 -14.46 -27.61
CA LEU A 174 -20.28 -15.07 -26.29
C LEU A 174 -20.37 -16.60 -26.40
N TYR A 175 -19.23 -17.26 -26.64
CA TYR A 175 -18.99 -18.72 -26.72
C TYR A 175 -19.87 -19.48 -27.75
N PRO A 176 -19.32 -20.37 -28.61
CA PRO A 176 -20.14 -21.35 -29.34
C PRO A 176 -20.74 -22.42 -28.41
#